data_AF-A0A8T6NR32-F1
#
_entry.id   AF-A0A8T6NR32-F1
#
_cell.length_a   1.000
_cell.length_b   1.000
_cell.length_c   1.000
_cell.angle_alpha   90.00
_cell.angle_beta   90.00
_cell.angle_gamma   90.00
#
_symmetry.space_group_name_H-M   'P 1'
#
loop_
_entity.id
_entity.type
_entity.pdbx_description
1 polymer ?
#
loop_
_entity_poly.entity_id
_entity_poly.type
_entity_poly.pdbx_seq_one_letter_code
_entity_poly.pdbx_strand_id
1 'polypeptide(L)' 'MAGKKGAKKTVGKARKGDIKKAVMKLSYVQKDNGAYAPKYERVEDAE' A
#
# COMPACT_ATOMS: atom_id res chain seq x y z
N MET A 1 -22.84 -17.06 -37.53
CA MET A 1 -22.29 -15.75 -37.14
C MET A 1 -22.53 -15.54 -35.65
N ALA A 2 -21.56 -15.85 -34.80
CA ALA A 2 -21.67 -15.69 -33.35
C ALA A 2 -21.53 -14.20 -32.99
N GLY A 3 -22.54 -13.64 -32.32
CA GLY A 3 -22.50 -12.27 -31.81
C GLY A 3 -21.35 -12.11 -30.83
N LYS A 4 -20.25 -11.47 -31.29
CA LYS A 4 -19.15 -11.04 -30.44
C LYS A 4 -19.71 -10.05 -29.41
N LYS A 5 -19.99 -10.52 -28.19
CA LYS A 5 -20.13 -9.65 -27.02
C LYS A 5 -18.76 -9.01 -26.77
N GLY A 6 -18.57 -7.81 -27.31
CA GLY A 6 -17.36 -7.02 -27.10
C GLY A 6 -17.12 -6.81 -25.61
N ALA A 7 -15.85 -6.87 -25.21
CA ALA A 7 -15.44 -6.55 -23.85
C ALA A 7 -15.92 -5.13 -23.51
N LYS A 8 -16.81 -5.00 -22.52
CA LYS A 8 -17.17 -3.70 -21.94
C LYS A 8 -15.89 -3.10 -21.37
N LYS A 9 -15.33 -2.09 -22.05
CA LYS A 9 -14.22 -1.29 -21.52
C LYS A 9 -14.71 -0.66 -20.22
N THR A 10 -14.24 -1.16 -19.08
CA THR A 10 -14.52 -0.55 -17.77
C THR A 10 -13.66 0.69 -17.64
N VAL A 11 -14.07 1.77 -18.29
CA VAL A 11 -13.49 3.10 -18.09
C VAL A 11 -13.78 3.48 -16.64
N GLY A 12 -12.74 3.57 -15.79
CA GLY A 12 -12.85 4.00 -14.40
C GLY A 12 -12.80 2.90 -13.32
N LYS A 13 -12.57 1.62 -13.63
CA LYS A 13 -12.20 0.66 -12.57
C LYS A 13 -10.75 0.89 -12.16
N ALA A 14 -10.56 1.37 -10.93
CA ALA A 14 -9.25 1.43 -10.28
C ALA A 14 -8.53 0.10 -10.48
N ARG A 15 -7.34 0.14 -11.08
CA ARG A 15 -6.51 -1.06 -11.27
C ARG A 15 -6.04 -1.48 -9.88
N LYS A 16 -5.79 -2.78 -9.69
CA LYS A 16 -5.30 -3.34 -8.41
C LYS A 16 -3.98 -2.69 -7.90
N GLY A 17 -3.32 -1.86 -8.73
CA GLY A 17 -2.14 -1.06 -8.39
C GLY A 17 -2.41 0.39 -7.96
N ASP A 18 -3.65 0.90 -8.08
CA ASP A 18 -4.02 2.27 -7.63
C ASP A 18 -4.27 2.33 -6.11
N ILE A 19 -4.15 1.21 -5.40
CA ILE A 19 -4.17 1.16 -3.94
C ILE A 19 -2.78 1.60 -3.47
N LYS A 20 -2.69 2.80 -2.87
CA LYS A 20 -1.47 3.27 -2.20
C LYS A 20 -1.03 2.18 -1.21
N LYS A 21 0.10 1.54 -1.49
CA LYS A 21 0.68 0.54 -0.58
C LYS A 21 1.22 1.31 0.61
N ALA A 22 0.52 1.26 1.74
CA ALA A 22 1.00 1.89 2.97
C ALA A 22 2.40 1.35 3.29
N VAL A 23 3.42 2.21 3.25
CA VAL A 23 4.79 1.86 3.62
C VAL A 23 4.89 1.92 5.14
N MET A 24 5.44 0.88 5.76
CA MET A 24 5.73 0.90 7.19
C MET A 24 7.20 1.26 7.40
N LYS A 25 7.47 2.25 8.24
CA LYS A 25 8.83 2.59 8.70
C LYS A 25 9.12 1.82 9.98
N LEU A 26 10.20 1.06 9.96
CA LEU A 26 10.77 0.44 11.16
C LEU A 26 11.75 1.43 11.80
N SER A 27 11.49 1.80 13.06
CA SER A 27 12.41 2.58 13.90
C SER A 27 12.79 1.77 15.13
N TYR A 28 13.98 2.01 15.69
CA TYR A 28 14.44 1.39 16.93
C TYR A 28 14.47 2.45 18.01
N VAL A 29 13.68 2.28 19.07
CA VAL A 29 13.59 3.20 20.20
C VAL A 29 14.42 2.67 21.35
N GLN A 30 15.34 3.49 21.87
CA GLN A 30 16.13 3.16 23.05
C GLN A 30 15.24 3.24 24.29
N LYS A 31 15.25 2.20 25.11
CA LYS A 31 14.57 2.11 26.39
C LYS A 31 15.49 2.55 27.52
N ASP A 32 14.92 2.85 28.68
CA ASP A 32 15.65 3.29 29.89
C ASP A 32 16.66 2.25 30.38
N ASN A 33 16.45 0.98 30.05
CA ASN A 33 17.37 -0.11 30.35
C ASN A 33 18.51 -0.30 29.33
N GLY A 34 18.66 0.63 28.37
CA GLY A 34 19.67 0.59 27.31
C GLY A 34 19.35 -0.34 26.13
N ALA A 35 18.27 -1.11 26.17
CA ALA A 35 17.86 -1.97 25.06
C ALA A 35 17.12 -1.17 23.97
N TYR A 36 17.16 -1.66 22.73
CA TYR A 36 16.40 -1.08 21.61
C TYR A 36 15.17 -1.94 21.28
N ALA A 37 13.99 -1.31 21.13
CA ALA A 37 12.78 -1.99 20.66
C ALA A 37 12.39 -1.54 19.25
N PRO A 38 11.98 -2.49 18.38
CA PRO A 38 11.42 -2.15 17.07
C PRO A 38 10.05 -1.50 17.24
N LYS A 39 9.81 -0.42 16.51
CA LYS A 39 8.54 0.29 16.41
C LYS A 39 8.20 0.47 14.93
N TYR A 40 7.02 0.02 14.54
CA TYR A 40 6.50 0.21 13.18
C TYR A 40 5.56 1.40 13.17
N GLU A 41 5.88 2.40 12.37
CA GLU A 41 5.01 3.55 12.12
C GLU A 41 4.53 3.49 10.68
N ARG A 42 3.23 3.76 10.48
CA ARG A 42 2.69 3.92 9.12
C ARG A 42 3.25 5.22 8.56
N VAL A 43 4.00 5.12 7.48
CA VAL A 43 4.34 6.28 6.66
C VAL A 43 3.22 6.38 5.64
N GLU A 44 2.31 7.32 5.87
CA GLU A 44 1.50 7.80 4.77
C GLU A 44 2.48 8.48 3.82
N ASP A 45 2.67 7.89 2.64
CA ASP A 45 3.65 8.33 1.65
C ASP A 45 3.71 9.86 1.57
N ALA A 46 4.91 10.38 1.78
CA ALA A 46 5.28 11.73 1.41
C ALA A 46 4.92 11.97 -0.06
N GLU A 47 4.40 13.17 -0.35
CA GLU A 47 4.23 13.71 -1.71
C GLU A 47 5.47 13.49 -2.60
#